data_AF-A0A6H1WS39-F1
#
_entry.id   AF-A0A6H1WS39-F1
#
_cell.length_a   1.000
_cell.length_b   1.000
_cell.length_c   1.000
_cell.angle_alpha   90.00
_cell.angle_beta   90.00
_cell.angle_gamma   90.00
#
_symmetry.space_group_name_H-M   'P 1'
#
loop_
_entity.id
_entity.type
_entity.pdbx_description
1 polymer ?
#
loop_
_entity_poly.entity_id
_entity_poly.type
_entity_poly.pdbx_seq_one_letter_code
_entity_poly.pdbx_strand_id
1 'polypeptide(L)'
;MGGDPGRLFFLFNLVHSGEGRALKALSEEAAAACLGISPLRYKILAFAVSAACALLAGAFYAHYLSFISPKTFDIFFSVELVTMCLFGGKGSLWGALLGAGVLTPLPHLLEILEDYRDFFYGGLLMGLLIFSPRA
;
A
#
# COMPACT_ATOMS: atom_id res chain seq x y z
N MET A 1 -14.91 -20.69 -5.12
CA MET A 1 -15.54 -20.57 -6.46
C MET A 1 -15.53 -19.09 -6.84
N GLY A 2 -14.93 -18.59 -7.92
CA GLY A 2 -14.03 -19.18 -8.92
C GLY A 2 -12.82 -18.26 -9.10
N GLY A 3 -11.64 -18.86 -9.28
CA GLY A 3 -10.40 -18.15 -9.55
C GLY A 3 -10.25 -18.01 -11.04
N ASP A 4 -10.46 -16.81 -11.57
CA ASP A 4 -10.29 -16.54 -13.00
C ASP A 4 -8.80 -16.69 -13.35
N PRO A 5 -8.41 -17.66 -14.21
CA PRO A 5 -7.01 -17.93 -14.52
C PRO A 5 -6.30 -16.74 -15.20
N GLY A 6 -7.07 -15.79 -15.76
CA GLY A 6 -6.55 -14.56 -16.36
C GLY A 6 -5.94 -13.57 -15.36
N ARG A 7 -6.39 -13.57 -14.10
CA ARG A 7 -5.92 -12.60 -13.07
C ARG A 7 -4.50 -12.90 -12.59
N LEU A 8 -4.19 -14.18 -12.43
CA LEU A 8 -2.83 -14.65 -12.16
C LEU A 8 -1.91 -14.31 -13.32
N PHE A 9 -2.36 -14.50 -14.56
CA PHE A 9 -1.57 -14.19 -15.75
C PHE A 9 -1.21 -12.71 -15.85
N PHE A 10 -2.16 -11.81 -15.53
CA PHE A 10 -1.94 -10.36 -15.62
C PHE A 10 -0.93 -9.87 -14.57
N LEU A 11 -1.04 -10.34 -13.32
CA LEU A 11 -0.09 -10.03 -12.26
C LEU A 11 1.29 -10.64 -12.55
N PHE A 12 1.34 -11.86 -13.08
CA PHE A 12 2.59 -12.52 -13.44
C PHE A 12 3.29 -11.82 -14.61
N ASN A 13 2.52 -11.39 -15.62
CA ASN A 13 3.01 -10.65 -16.79
C ASN A 13 3.45 -9.23 -16.43
N LEU A 14 2.83 -8.59 -15.43
CA LEU A 14 3.23 -7.29 -14.92
C LEU A 14 4.53 -7.36 -14.11
N VAL A 15 4.69 -8.39 -13.28
CA VAL A 15 5.95 -8.66 -12.54
C VAL A 15 7.07 -9.14 -13.48
N HIS A 16 6.73 -9.86 -14.55
CA HIS A 16 7.65 -10.25 -15.63
C HIS A 16 7.75 -9.19 -16.75
N SER A 17 7.19 -8.00 -16.59
CA SER A 17 7.44 -6.90 -17.52
C SER A 17 8.91 -6.44 -17.40
N GLY A 18 9.44 -5.81 -18.45
CA GLY A 18 10.80 -5.25 -18.45
C GLY A 18 11.04 -4.31 -17.26
N GLU A 19 10.02 -3.54 -16.90
CA GLU A 19 10.02 -2.62 -15.75
C GLU A 19 10.04 -3.36 -14.40
N GLY A 20 9.28 -4.46 -14.26
CA GLY A 20 9.23 -5.27 -13.04
C GLY A 20 10.54 -6.02 -12.77
N ARG A 21 11.20 -6.51 -13.84
CA ARG A 21 12.55 -7.09 -13.74
C ARG A 21 13.61 -6.05 -13.43
N ALA A 22 13.51 -4.84 -13.99
CA ALA A 22 14.43 -3.74 -13.69
C ALA A 22 14.32 -3.27 -12.23
N LEU A 23 13.09 -3.19 -11.70
CA LEU A 23 12.82 -2.91 -10.29
C LEU A 23 13.33 -4.02 -9.36
N LYS A 24 13.23 -5.30 -9.77
CA LYS A 24 13.79 -6.42 -9.00
C LYS A 24 15.33 -6.44 -9.04
N ALA A 25 15.94 -6.06 -10.17
CA ALA A 25 17.39 -5.90 -10.29
C ALA A 25 17.94 -4.75 -9.43
N LEU A 26 17.09 -3.79 -9.06
CA LEU A 26 17.40 -2.69 -8.15
C LEU A 26 17.62 -3.13 -6.69
N SER A 27 17.27 -4.37 -6.35
CA SER A 27 17.57 -4.99 -5.05
C SER A 27 19.06 -4.88 -4.70
N GLU A 28 19.93 -4.89 -5.71
CA GLU A 28 21.37 -4.67 -5.55
C GLU A 28 21.81 -3.51 -6.45
N GLU A 29 21.73 -2.29 -5.91
CA GLU A 29 22.07 -1.06 -6.63
C GLU A 29 23.47 -1.08 -7.22
N ALA A 30 24.43 -1.70 -6.52
CA ALA A 30 25.80 -1.87 -6.98
C ALA A 30 25.88 -2.79 -8.22
N ALA A 31 25.14 -3.90 -8.24
CA ALA A 31 25.11 -4.82 -9.38
C ALA A 31 24.39 -4.21 -10.60
N ALA A 32 23.31 -3.47 -10.38
CA ALA A 32 22.57 -2.77 -11.44
C ALA A 32 23.42 -1.67 -12.11
N ALA A 33 24.19 -0.92 -11.33
CA ALA A 33 25.08 0.11 -11.86
C ALA A 33 26.21 -0.46 -12.74
N CYS A 34 26.76 -1.63 -12.38
CA CYS A 34 27.76 -2.33 -13.18
C CYS A 34 27.24 -2.84 -14.54
N LEU A 35 25.93 -3.09 -14.64
CA LEU A 35 25.25 -3.50 -15.89
C LEU A 35 24.82 -2.32 -16.76
N GLY A 36 25.19 -1.09 -16.41
CA GLY A 36 24.82 0.13 -17.14
C GLY A 36 23.36 0.56 -16.93
N ILE A 37 22.65 -0.06 -15.98
CA ILE A 37 21.28 0.31 -15.61
C ILE A 37 21.39 1.42 -14.56
N SER A 38 20.88 2.62 -14.86
CA SER A 38 20.90 3.73 -13.91
C SER A 38 19.81 3.53 -12.83
N PRO A 39 20.15 3.18 -11.57
CA PRO A 39 19.15 2.87 -10.57
C PRO A 39 18.27 4.07 -10.23
N LEU A 40 18.85 5.28 -10.31
CA LEU A 40 18.16 6.54 -10.06
C LEU A 40 16.93 6.75 -10.95
N ARG A 41 17.02 6.46 -12.26
CA ARG A 41 15.91 6.68 -13.20
C ARG A 41 14.70 5.79 -12.87
N TYR A 42 14.97 4.53 -12.52
CA TYR A 42 13.92 3.58 -12.14
C TYR A 42 13.28 3.93 -10.79
N LYS A 43 14.06 4.42 -9.81
CA LYS A 43 13.49 4.94 -8.55
C LYS A 43 12.57 6.13 -8.78
N ILE A 44 13.00 7.10 -9.59
CA ILE A 44 12.21 8.30 -9.90
C ILE A 44 10.92 7.92 -10.63
N LEU A 45 10.98 7.00 -11.61
CA LEU A 45 9.79 6.50 -12.31
C LEU A 45 8.83 5.79 -11.35
N ALA A 46 9.33 4.88 -10.51
CA ALA A 46 8.51 4.18 -9.53
C ALA A 46 7.85 5.15 -8.53
N PHE A 47 8.61 6.13 -8.05
CA PHE A 47 8.09 7.19 -7.19
C PHE A 47 7.02 8.03 -7.92
N ALA A 48 7.28 8.47 -9.15
CA ALA A 48 6.34 9.28 -9.94
C ALA A 48 5.01 8.54 -10.18
N VAL A 49 5.06 7.25 -10.53
CA VAL A 49 3.86 6.42 -10.72
C VAL A 49 3.09 6.28 -9.40
N SER A 50 3.79 5.98 -8.29
CA SER A 50 3.15 5.88 -6.97
C SER A 50 2.52 7.19 -6.50
N ALA A 51 3.22 8.31 -6.72
CA ALA A 51 2.74 9.64 -6.39
C ALA A 51 1.52 10.03 -7.21
N ALA A 52 1.50 9.73 -8.52
CA ALA A 52 0.34 9.99 -9.37
C ALA A 52 -0.91 9.22 -8.88
N CYS A 53 -0.75 7.94 -8.54
CA CYS A 53 -1.85 7.13 -7.98
C CYS A 53 -2.33 7.67 -6.62
N ALA A 54 -1.40 8.03 -5.72
CA ALA A 54 -1.73 8.60 -4.41
C ALA A 54 -2.41 9.97 -4.51
N LEU A 55 -1.97 10.83 -5.43
CA LEU A 55 -2.58 12.12 -5.74
C LEU A 55 -4.00 11.97 -6.28
N LEU A 56 -4.22 11.04 -7.21
CA LEU A 56 -5.56 10.76 -7.73
C LEU A 56 -6.52 10.31 -6.63
N ALA A 57 -6.07 9.38 -5.78
CA ALA A 57 -6.85 8.92 -4.63
C ALA A 57 -7.14 10.06 -3.63
N GLY A 58 -6.12 10.86 -3.30
CA GLY A 58 -6.24 12.00 -2.39
C GLY A 58 -7.14 13.12 -2.93
N ALA A 59 -7.08 13.41 -4.24
CA ALA A 59 -7.94 14.39 -4.88
C ALA A 59 -9.40 13.96 -4.87
N PHE A 60 -9.68 12.67 -5.13
CA PHE A 60 -11.02 12.10 -4.98
C PHE A 60 -11.52 12.16 -3.53
N TYR A 61 -10.65 11.82 -2.57
CA TYR A 61 -10.99 11.86 -1.14
C TYR A 61 -11.29 13.29 -0.65
N ALA A 62 -10.46 14.26 -1.04
CA ALA A 62 -10.67 15.67 -0.74
C ALA A 62 -11.97 16.21 -1.36
N HIS A 63 -12.29 15.79 -2.59
CA HIS A 63 -13.54 16.16 -3.25
C HIS A 63 -14.75 15.55 -2.53
N TYR A 64 -14.66 14.29 -2.10
CA TYR A 64 -15.74 13.60 -1.38
C TYR A 64 -16.06 14.25 -0.03
N LEU A 65 -15.04 14.64 0.74
CA LEU A 65 -15.25 15.25 2.06
C LEU A 65 -15.77 16.68 1.99
N SER A 66 -15.50 17.43 0.91
CA SER A 66 -15.91 18.84 0.68
C SER A 66 -15.48 19.86 1.77
N PHE A 67 -14.94 19.38 2.90
CA PHE A 67 -14.45 20.15 4.02
C PHE A 67 -13.17 19.49 4.56
N ILE A 68 -12.04 20.17 4.39
CA ILE A 68 -10.72 19.67 4.80
C ILE A 68 -10.38 20.33 6.13
N SER A 69 -10.47 19.57 7.22
CA SER A 69 -9.97 20.00 8.53
C SER A 69 -8.59 19.40 8.79
N PRO A 70 -7.60 20.16 9.31
CA PRO A 70 -6.27 19.62 9.65
C PRO A 70 -6.33 18.47 10.65
N LYS A 71 -7.38 18.41 11.47
CA LYS A 71 -7.60 17.32 12.43
C LYS A 71 -7.88 15.97 11.76
N THR A 72 -8.36 15.95 10.52
CA THR A 72 -8.65 14.69 9.80
C THR A 72 -7.37 14.02 9.30
N PHE A 73 -6.28 14.78 9.13
CA PHE A 73 -4.98 14.29 8.69
C PHE A 73 -4.00 14.17 9.86
N ASP A 74 -4.43 13.50 10.93
CA ASP A 74 -3.57 13.24 12.08
C ASP A 74 -2.65 12.04 11.85
N ILE A 75 -1.65 11.87 12.71
CA ILE A 75 -0.71 10.74 12.70
C ILE A 75 -1.48 9.42 12.78
N PHE A 76 -2.56 9.36 13.56
CA PHE A 76 -3.41 8.18 13.69
C PHE A 76 -4.05 7.76 12.37
N PHE A 77 -4.45 8.73 11.52
CA PHE A 77 -4.96 8.45 10.17
C PHE A 77 -3.88 7.83 9.28
N SER A 78 -2.63 8.30 9.38
CA SER A 78 -1.50 7.71 8.65
C SER A 78 -1.22 6.27 9.10
N VAL A 79 -1.28 6.00 10.41
CA VAL A 79 -1.14 4.64 10.98
C VAL A 79 -2.23 3.72 10.45
N GLU A 80 -3.48 4.18 10.42
CA GLU A 80 -4.61 3.43 9.88
C GLU A 80 -4.41 3.07 8.40
N LEU A 81 -4.03 4.04 7.56
CA LEU A 81 -3.75 3.80 6.14
C LEU A 81 -2.64 2.77 5.91
N VAL A 82 -1.56 2.85 6.68
CA VAL A 82 -0.46 1.87 6.63
C VAL A 82 -0.94 0.50 7.07
N THR A 83 -1.76 0.45 8.13
CA THR A 83 -2.32 -0.80 8.66
C THR A 83 -3.22 -1.49 7.63
N MET A 84 -4.09 -0.74 6.95
CA MET A 84 -4.93 -1.24 5.86
C MET A 84 -4.09 -1.83 4.71
N CYS A 85 -3.05 -1.11 4.30
CA CYS A 85 -2.14 -1.59 3.25
C CYS A 85 -1.38 -2.85 3.68
N LEU A 86 -0.92 -2.90 4.93
CA LEU A 86 -0.10 -3.99 5.45
C LEU A 86 -0.92 -5.25 5.71
N PHE A 87 -2.15 -5.09 6.22
CA PHE A 87 -3.10 -6.20 6.43
C PHE A 87 -3.42 -6.92 5.11
N GLY A 88 -3.46 -6.19 4.01
CA GLY A 88 -3.62 -6.74 2.67
C GLY A 88 -2.47 -7.63 2.17
N GLY A 89 -1.28 -7.53 2.77
CA GLY A 89 -0.09 -8.28 2.38
C GLY A 89 0.88 -7.49 1.50
N LYS A 90 2.18 -7.65 1.77
CA LYS A 90 3.28 -6.92 1.11
C LYS A 90 3.32 -7.17 -0.41
N GLY A 91 3.19 -6.10 -1.20
CA GLY A 91 3.39 -6.13 -2.65
C GLY A 91 2.21 -6.59 -3.51
N SER A 92 1.01 -6.79 -2.93
CA SER A 92 -0.19 -7.14 -3.70
C SER A 92 -1.20 -5.99 -3.70
N LEU A 93 -1.46 -5.41 -4.87
CA LEU A 93 -2.51 -4.39 -5.07
C LEU A 93 -3.89 -4.90 -4.65
N TRP A 94 -4.20 -6.16 -4.99
CA TRP A 94 -5.47 -6.80 -4.61
C TRP A 94 -5.56 -7.09 -3.11
N GLY A 95 -4.42 -7.39 -2.50
CA GLY A 95 -4.28 -7.53 -1.06
C GLY A 95 -4.66 -6.24 -0.34
N ALA A 96 -4.03 -5.13 -0.72
CA ALA A 96 -4.32 -3.82 -0.15
C ALA A 96 -5.80 -3.40 -0.34
N LEU A 97 -6.40 -3.71 -1.50
CA LEU A 97 -7.82 -3.42 -1.75
C LEU A 97 -8.75 -4.21 -0.82
N LEU A 98 -8.46 -5.49 -0.60
CA LEU A 98 -9.21 -6.33 0.34
C LEU A 98 -8.99 -5.88 1.79
N GLY A 99 -7.75 -5.53 2.15
CA GLY A 99 -7.42 -5.00 3.47
C GLY A 99 -8.17 -3.71 3.77
N ALA A 100 -8.17 -2.75 2.84
CA ALA A 100 -8.99 -1.55 2.94
C ALA A 100 -10.48 -1.90 3.02
N GLY A 101 -11.01 -2.78 2.18
CA GLY A 101 -12.42 -3.17 2.19
C GLY A 101 -12.89 -3.82 3.49
N VAL A 102 -12.01 -4.55 4.19
CA VAL A 102 -12.31 -5.21 5.47
C VAL A 102 -12.11 -4.27 6.66
N LEU A 103 -11.05 -3.47 6.66
CA LEU A 103 -10.75 -2.55 7.77
C LEU A 103 -11.55 -1.25 7.73
N THR A 104 -12.15 -0.88 6.59
CA THR A 104 -13.01 0.32 6.48
C THR A 104 -14.34 0.22 7.23
N PRO A 105 -15.11 -0.89 7.19
CA PRO A 105 -16.34 -1.04 7.98
C PRO A 105 -16.06 -1.40 9.44
N LEU A 106 -14.88 -1.95 9.74
CA LEU A 106 -14.48 -2.35 11.09
C LEU A 106 -14.65 -1.23 12.15
N PRO A 107 -14.23 0.02 11.94
CA PRO A 107 -14.35 1.08 12.92
C PRO A 107 -15.81 1.49 13.16
N HIS A 108 -16.70 1.39 12.16
CA HIS A 108 -18.14 1.61 12.34
C HIS A 108 -18.76 0.58 13.30
N LEU A 109 -18.26 -0.66 13.29
CA LEU A 109 -18.71 -1.69 14.23
C LEU A 109 -18.10 -1.52 15.63
N LEU A 110 -16.98 -0.81 15.73
CA LEU A 110 -16.28 -0.48 16.97
C LEU A 110 -16.67 0.88 17.55
N GLU A 111 -17.70 1.57 17.02
CA GLU A 111 -18.21 2.84 17.57
C GLU A 111 -18.61 2.77 19.05
N ILE A 112 -18.79 1.57 19.62
CA ILE A 112 -19.05 1.39 21.06
C ILE A 112 -17.78 1.61 21.91
N LEU A 113 -16.60 1.66 21.28
CA LEU A 113 -15.27 1.69 21.88
C LEU A 113 -14.39 2.81 21.27
N GLU A 114 -14.97 4.00 21.01
CA GLU A 114 -14.29 5.13 20.34
C GLU A 114 -12.90 5.45 20.93
N ASP A 115 -12.75 5.44 22.27
CA ASP A 115 -11.48 5.75 22.95
C ASP A 115 -10.37 4.71 22.71
N TYR A 116 -10.71 3.49 22.31
CA TYR A 116 -9.74 2.40 22.10
C TYR A 116 -9.39 2.15 20.63
N ARG A 117 -10.04 2.86 19.70
CA ARG A 117 -9.84 2.71 18.26
C ARG A 117 -8.36 2.87 17.88
N ASP A 118 -7.74 3.97 18.31
CA ASP A 118 -6.37 4.32 17.92
C ASP A 118 -5.34 3.34 18.52
N PHE A 119 -5.58 2.89 19.76
CA PHE A 119 -4.79 1.83 20.40
C PHE A 119 -4.92 0.50 19.65
N PHE A 120 -6.12 0.16 19.17
CA PHE A 120 -6.35 -1.06 18.41
C PHE A 120 -5.61 -1.04 17.08
N TYR A 121 -5.69 0.03 16.29
CA TYR A 121 -4.96 0.14 15.02
C TYR A 121 -3.45 0.16 15.23
N GLY A 122 -2.94 0.84 16.26
CA GLY A 122 -1.52 0.81 16.62
C GLY A 122 -1.05 -0.59 17.02
N GLY A 123 -1.86 -1.30 17.81
CA GLY A 123 -1.62 -2.70 18.18
C GLY A 123 -1.68 -3.64 16.99
N LEU A 124 -2.64 -3.45 16.08
CA LEU A 124 -2.79 -4.23 14.85
C LEU A 124 -1.59 -4.03 13.94
N LEU A 125 -1.12 -2.78 13.77
CA LEU A 125 0.10 -2.47 13.02
C LEU A 125 1.31 -3.15 13.63
N MET A 126 1.49 -3.06 14.95
CA MET A 126 2.60 -3.73 15.64
C MET A 126 2.54 -5.24 15.47
N GLY A 127 1.35 -5.85 15.63
CA GLY A 127 1.13 -7.26 15.38
C GLY A 127 1.49 -7.64 13.95
N LEU A 128 0.99 -6.91 12.96
CA LEU A 128 1.29 -7.14 11.54
C LEU A 128 2.78 -6.98 11.22
N LEU A 129 3.48 -6.02 11.83
CA LEU A 129 4.92 -5.85 11.64
C LEU A 129 5.72 -7.00 12.25
N ILE A 130 5.32 -7.50 13.42
CA ILE A 130 5.95 -8.65 14.06
C ILE A 130 5.70 -9.93 13.24
N PHE A 131 4.46 -10.12 12.77
CA PHE A 131 4.05 -11.24 11.92
C PHE A 131 4.47 -11.12 10.46
N SER A 132 5.02 -9.98 10.04
CA SER A 132 5.70 -9.82 8.76
C SER A 132 7.22 -9.93 8.97
N PRO A 133 7.76 -11.13 9.27
CA PRO A 133 9.21 -11.32 9.31
C PRO A 133 9.74 -10.98 7.92
N ARG A 134 10.73 -10.10 7.93
CA ARG A 134 11.48 -9.59 6.78
C ARG A 134 11.70 -10.70 5.74
N ALA A 135 11.23 -10.48 4.52
CA ALA A 135 11.72 -11.15 3.33
C ALA A 135 12.05 -10.10 2.30
#